data_AF-A0A346RZU7-F1
#
_entry.id   AF-A0A346RZU7-F1
#
_cell.length_a   1.000
_cell.length_b   1.000
_cell.length_c   1.000
_cell.angle_alpha   90.00
_cell.angle_beta   90.00
_cell.angle_gamma   90.00
#
_symmetry.space_group_name_H-M   'P 1'
#
loop_
_entity.id
_entity.type
_entity.pdbx_description
1 polymer ?
#
loop_
_entity_poly.entity_id
_entity_poly.type
_entity_poly.pdbx_seq_one_letter_code
_entity_poly.pdbx_strand_id
1 'polypeptide(L)' 'MRYLAALLITVFLAGTALASQCPSLVSQIDQQLQSAQLDSKTEASIKALRDQGQSLHSQGKHAESVKVLKKAIKKLDAMS' A
#
# COMPACT_ATOMS: atom_id res chain seq x y z
N MET A 1 -8.85 -14.03 -35.21
CA MET A 1 -7.47 -13.82 -34.74
C MET A 1 -7.15 -12.37 -34.36
N ARG A 2 -7.46 -11.34 -35.16
CA ARG A 2 -7.17 -9.91 -34.81
C ARG A 2 -7.83 -9.44 -33.50
N TYR A 3 -9.07 -9.84 -33.23
CA TYR A 3 -9.79 -9.46 -32.01
C TYR A 3 -9.31 -10.20 -30.75
N LEU A 4 -8.77 -11.42 -30.89
CA LEU A 4 -8.16 -12.15 -29.77
C LEU A 4 -6.87 -11.47 -29.31
N ALA A 5 -6.06 -10.97 -30.24
CA ALA A 5 -4.86 -10.20 -29.92
C ALA A 5 -5.20 -8.89 -29.18
N ALA A 6 -6.26 -8.20 -29.58
CA ALA A 6 -6.72 -6.98 -28.91
C ALA A 6 -7.24 -7.23 -27.48
N LEU A 7 -7.92 -8.35 -27.24
CA LEU A 7 -8.43 -8.74 -25.91
C LEU A 7 -7.29 -9.12 -24.93
N LEU A 8 -6.24 -9.77 -25.42
CA LEU A 8 -5.10 -10.17 -24.58
C LEU A 8 -4.27 -8.97 -24.08
N ILE A 9 -4.21 -7.89 -24.86
CA ILE A 9 -3.48 -6.68 -24.48
C ILE A 9 -4.17 -5.96 -23.31
N THR A 10 -5.51 -5.88 -23.29
CA THR A 10 -6.23 -5.13 -22.24
C THR A 10 -6.16 -5.78 -20.86
N VAL A 11 -6.14 -7.11 -20.78
CA VAL A 11 -5.99 -7.85 -19.50
C VAL A 11 -4.60 -7.63 -18.89
N PHE A 12 -3.55 -7.52 -19.72
CA PHE A 12 -2.19 -7.33 -19.24
C PHE A 12 -1.98 -5.93 -18.61
N LEU A 13 -2.64 -4.89 -19.14
CA LEU A 13 -2.55 -3.54 -18.58
C LEU A 13 -3.30 -3.37 -17.24
N ALA A 14 -4.32 -4.16 -16.95
CA ALA A 14 -5.05 -4.06 -15.67
C ALA A 14 -4.20 -4.55 -14.48
N GLY A 15 -3.30 -5.51 -14.71
CA GLY A 15 -2.42 -6.05 -13.67
C GLY A 15 -1.33 -5.08 -13.21
N THR A 16 -0.84 -4.20 -14.09
CA THR A 16 0.26 -3.28 -13.76
C THR A 16 -0.15 -2.19 -12.77
N ALA A 17 -1.39 -1.71 -12.84
CA ALA A 17 -1.92 -0.71 -11.90
C ALA A 17 -2.05 -1.27 -10.47
N LEU A 18 -2.35 -2.56 -10.33
CA LEU A 18 -2.50 -3.22 -9.03
C LEU A 18 -1.16 -3.53 -8.36
N ALA A 19 -0.11 -3.81 -9.14
CA ALA A 19 1.23 -4.07 -8.62
C ALA A 19 1.82 -2.85 -7.89
N SER A 20 1.52 -1.64 -8.36
CA SER A 20 2.11 -0.40 -7.85
C SER A 20 1.42 0.17 -6.60
N GLN A 21 0.26 -0.39 -6.17
CA GLN A 21 -0.51 0.18 -5.07
C GLN A 21 0.19 0.00 -3.70
N CYS A 22 0.70 -1.19 -3.38
CA CYS A 22 1.35 -1.42 -2.08
C CYS A 22 2.60 -0.55 -1.90
N PRO A 23 3.54 -0.48 -2.86
CA PRO A 23 4.70 0.41 -2.75
C PRO A 23 4.31 1.88 -2.57
N SER A 24 3.28 2.36 -3.28
CA SER A 24 2.80 3.74 -3.16
C SER A 24 2.25 4.05 -1.76
N LEU A 25 1.45 3.16 -1.18
CA LEU A 25 0.90 3.35 0.17
C LEU A 25 2.00 3.32 1.25
N VAL A 26 3.00 2.45 1.10
CA VAL A 26 4.17 2.42 1.99
C VAL A 26 4.91 3.76 1.94
N SER A 27 5.21 4.25 0.73
CA SER A 27 5.89 5.53 0.53
C SER A 27 5.09 6.70 1.10
N GLN A 28 3.76 6.68 0.98
CA GLN A 28 2.89 7.71 1.56
C GLN A 28 3.00 7.75 3.08
N ILE A 29 2.96 6.58 3.75
CA ILE A 29 3.11 6.49 5.20
C ILE A 29 4.49 7.02 5.63
N ASP A 30 5.55 6.60 4.92
CA ASP A 30 6.92 7.00 5.23
C ASP A 30 7.10 8.53 5.11
N GLN A 31 6.51 9.15 4.09
CA GLN A 31 6.52 10.61 3.91
C GLN A 31 5.74 11.35 5.00
N GLN A 32 4.52 10.91 5.31
CA GLN A 32 3.71 11.56 6.34
C GLN A 32 4.33 11.41 7.75
N LEU A 33 5.00 10.28 8.04
CA LEU A 33 5.72 10.09 9.30
C LEU A 33 6.90 11.05 9.48
N GLN A 34 7.51 11.54 8.38
CA GLN A 34 8.61 12.52 8.47
C GLN A 34 8.15 13.90 8.95
N SER A 35 6.89 14.26 8.66
CA SER A 35 6.33 15.57 9.01
C SER A 35 5.39 15.55 10.21
N ALA A 36 4.86 14.38 10.60
CA ALA A 36 3.92 14.26 11.70
C ALA A 36 4.61 14.41 13.07
N GLN A 37 3.98 15.18 13.96
CA GLN A 37 4.35 15.25 15.37
C GLN A 37 3.47 14.29 16.17
N LEU A 38 3.98 13.09 16.42
CA LEU A 38 3.28 12.01 17.10
C LEU A 38 3.99 11.65 18.41
N ASP A 39 3.22 11.16 19.38
CA ASP A 39 3.82 10.47 20.51
C ASP A 39 4.46 9.14 20.07
N SER A 40 5.48 8.69 20.81
CA SER A 40 6.27 7.51 20.43
C SER A 40 5.43 6.23 20.30
N LYS A 41 4.35 6.09 21.08
CA LYS A 41 3.49 4.90 21.03
C LYS A 41 2.64 4.90 19.77
N THR A 42 2.10 6.05 19.39
CA THR A 42 1.33 6.22 18.15
C THR A 42 2.21 6.00 16.93
N GLU A 43 3.41 6.60 16.90
CA GLU A 43 4.39 6.41 15.82
C GLU A 43 4.78 4.93 15.66
N ALA A 44 5.13 4.26 16.77
CA ALA A 44 5.48 2.84 16.75
C ALA A 44 4.33 1.97 16.23
N SER A 45 3.08 2.27 16.61
CA SER A 45 1.91 1.54 16.11
C SER A 45 1.70 1.73 14.60
N ILE A 46 2.00 2.90 14.04
CA ILE A 46 1.87 3.16 12.60
C ILE A 46 2.98 2.45 11.82
N LYS A 47 4.23 2.52 12.32
CA LYS A 47 5.36 1.78 11.73
C LYS A 47 5.12 0.27 11.72
N ALA A 48 4.59 -0.29 12.81
CA ALA A 48 4.25 -1.71 12.87
C ALA A 48 3.21 -2.13 11.80
N LEU A 49 2.19 -1.30 11.55
CA LEU A 49 1.22 -1.56 10.48
C LEU A 49 1.87 -1.44 9.09
N ARG A 50 2.73 -0.44 8.89
CA ARG A 50 3.49 -0.24 7.65
C ARG A 50 4.37 -1.44 7.33
N ASP A 51 5.12 -1.94 8.30
CA ASP A 51 6.00 -3.11 8.14
C ASP A 51 5.21 -4.41 7.94
N GLN A 52 4.10 -4.58 8.65
CA GLN A 52 3.19 -5.70 8.41
C GLN A 52 2.64 -5.67 6.98
N GLY A 53 2.23 -4.50 6.48
CA GLY A 53 1.80 -4.34 5.10
C GLY A 53 2.89 -4.74 4.10
N GLN A 54 4.12 -4.28 4.28
CA GLN A 54 5.24 -4.65 3.41
C GLN A 54 5.59 -6.14 3.48
N SER A 55 5.49 -6.77 4.66
CA SER A 55 5.65 -8.22 4.82
C SER A 55 4.57 -9.00 4.06
N LEU A 56 3.30 -8.58 4.15
CA LEU A 56 2.19 -9.19 3.41
C LEU A 56 2.40 -9.05 1.89
N HIS A 57 2.89 -7.91 1.42
CA HIS A 57 3.24 -7.73 0.01
C HIS A 57 4.33 -8.72 -0.42
N SER A 58 5.39 -8.86 0.38
CA SER A 58 6.52 -9.79 0.10
C SER A 58 6.07 -11.25 0.07
N GLN A 59 4.99 -11.59 0.77
CA GLN A 59 4.34 -12.91 0.76
C GLN A 59 3.35 -13.10 -0.40
N GLY A 60 3.16 -12.12 -1.29
CA GLY A 60 2.17 -12.15 -2.37
C GLY A 60 0.73 -11.86 -1.93
N LYS A 61 0.50 -11.52 -0.65
CA LYS A 61 -0.82 -11.25 -0.07
C LYS A 61 -1.24 -9.79 -0.29
N HIS A 62 -1.36 -9.39 -1.56
CA HIS A 62 -1.54 -7.99 -1.94
C HIS A 62 -2.79 -7.32 -1.36
N ALA A 63 -3.95 -8.00 -1.39
CA ALA A 63 -5.19 -7.43 -0.85
C ALA A 63 -5.09 -7.18 0.66
N GLU A 64 -4.45 -8.09 1.41
CA GLU A 64 -4.22 -7.94 2.84
C GLU A 64 -3.23 -6.82 3.15
N SER A 65 -2.14 -6.74 2.37
CA SER A 65 -1.19 -5.63 2.45
C SER A 65 -1.90 -4.28 2.32
N VAL A 66 -2.69 -4.08 1.26
CA VAL A 66 -3.44 -2.84 1.03
C VAL A 66 -4.37 -2.52 2.20
N LYS A 67 -5.07 -3.52 2.73
CA LYS A 67 -5.98 -3.33 3.88
C LYS A 67 -5.22 -2.84 5.12
N VAL A 68 -4.06 -3.43 5.42
CA VAL A 68 -3.23 -3.04 6.56
C VAL A 68 -2.61 -1.65 6.36
N LEU A 69 -2.09 -1.36 5.17
CA LEU A 69 -1.49 -0.06 4.84
C LEU A 69 -2.52 1.08 4.91
N LYS A 70 -3.74 0.86 4.39
CA LYS A 70 -4.84 1.84 4.54
C LYS A 70 -5.24 2.07 6.00
N LYS A 71 -5.13 1.05 6.85
CA LYS A 71 -5.35 1.22 8.31
C LYS A 71 -4.27 2.10 8.93
N ALA A 72 -3.02 1.95 8.51
CA ALA A 72 -1.92 2.81 8.96
C ALA A 72 -2.16 4.26 8.57
N ILE A 73 -2.50 4.52 7.30
CA ILE A 73 -2.83 5.86 6.78
C ILE A 73 -3.99 6.47 7.56
N LYS A 74 -5.10 5.74 7.72
CA LYS A 74 -6.26 6.24 8.49
C LYS A 74 -5.88 6.61 9.93
N LYS A 75 -4.98 5.85 10.56
CA LYS A 75 -4.51 6.16 11.92
C LYS A 75 -3.62 7.40 11.92
N LEU A 76 -2.79 7.58 10.90
CA LEU A 76 -1.91 8.73 10.73
C LEU A 76 -2.71 10.01 10.48
N ASP A 77 -3.67 9.97 9.55
CA ASP A 77 -4.55 11.10 9.21
C ASP A 77 -5.44 11.54 10.39
N ALA A 78 -5.72 10.64 11.34
CA ALA A 78 -6.49 10.97 12.54
C ALA A 78 -5.66 11.71 13.60
N MET A 79 -4.35 11.84 13.41
CA MET A 79 -3.39 12.41 14.37
C MET A 79 -2.65 13.62 13.81
N SER A 80 -2.76 13.88 12.50
CA SER A 80 -2.33 15.11 11.81
C SER A 80 -3.36 16.22 11.97
#